data_AF-A0A413SFU4-F1
#
_entry.id   AF-A0A413SFU4-F1
#
_cell.length_a   1.000
_cell.length_b   1.000
_cell.length_c   1.000
_cell.angle_alpha   90.00
_cell.angle_beta   90.00
_cell.angle_gamma   90.00
#
_symmetry.space_group_name_H-M   'P 1'
#
loop_
_entity.id
_entity.type
_entity.pdbx_description
1 polymer ?
#
loop_
_entity_poly.entity_id
_entity_poly.type
_entity_poly.pdbx_seq_one_letter_code
_entity_poly.pdbx_strand_id
1 'polypeptide(L)'
;MERLTYVTENGEVLFHPADLPDDEGITITQLAKDGRYKALEEIAERLANREQAEEQGLLLRLPCKVGDTVYVDSTILPIEDMECYEDIDNEIPKYFPARIVSLRFAKRNWMKIAVKAKWLHEWIDDETGPESDYIECEKNFTILLSMIGKTVFLTREEAEAKLKEMEGESDVL
;
A
#
# COMPACT_ATOMS: atom_id res chain seq x y z
N MET A 1 -4.01 -17.48 -0.89
CA MET A 1 -5.09 -17.93 0.02
C MET A 1 -6.39 -17.66 -0.70
N GLU A 2 -7.13 -18.70 -1.06
CA GLU A 2 -8.38 -18.57 -1.80
C GLU A 2 -9.45 -17.90 -0.94
N ARG A 3 -10.20 -16.99 -1.56
CA ARG A 3 -11.23 -16.20 -0.91
C ARG A 3 -12.50 -17.05 -0.80
N LEU A 4 -12.88 -17.39 0.43
CA LEU A 4 -13.99 -18.33 0.70
C LEU A 4 -15.37 -17.71 0.47
N THR A 5 -15.48 -16.39 0.60
CA THR A 5 -16.76 -15.68 0.60
C THR A 5 -16.72 -14.37 -0.19
N TYR A 6 -17.88 -14.03 -0.74
CA TYR A 6 -18.15 -12.74 -1.38
C TYR A 6 -19.50 -12.20 -0.88
N VAL A 7 -19.57 -10.87 -0.75
CA VAL A 7 -20.79 -10.17 -0.34
C VAL A 7 -21.34 -9.46 -1.58
N THR A 8 -22.57 -9.78 -1.94
CA THR A 8 -23.25 -9.16 -3.09
C THR A 8 -23.61 -7.71 -2.81
N GLU A 9 -23.97 -6.96 -3.86
CA GLU A 9 -24.49 -5.59 -3.72
C GLU A 9 -25.77 -5.54 -2.87
N ASN A 10 -26.50 -6.65 -2.79
CA ASN A 10 -27.70 -6.83 -1.96
C ASN A 10 -27.38 -7.22 -0.50
N GLY A 11 -26.09 -7.35 -0.14
CA GLY A 11 -25.64 -7.73 1.20
C GLY A 11 -25.70 -9.23 1.49
N GLU A 12 -25.96 -10.07 0.48
CA GLU A 12 -25.99 -11.53 0.66
C GLU A 12 -24.58 -12.10 0.66
N VAL A 13 -24.30 -13.02 1.59
CA VAL A 13 -23.02 -13.71 1.68
C VAL A 13 -23.08 -15.01 0.88
N LEU A 14 -22.26 -15.09 -0.16
CA LEU A 14 -22.08 -16.30 -0.96
C LEU A 14 -20.80 -17.03 -0.56
N PHE A 15 -20.89 -18.35 -0.53
CA PHE A 15 -19.80 -19.28 -0.24
C PHE A 15 -19.47 -20.08 -1.50
N HIS A 16 -18.18 -20.38 -1.68
CA HIS A 16 -17.72 -21.27 -2.76
C HIS A 16 -17.19 -22.57 -2.13
N PRO A 17 -18.05 -23.60 -1.92
CA PRO A 17 -17.59 -24.92 -1.50
C PRO A 17 -16.81 -25.58 -2.64
N ALA A 18 -15.79 -26.38 -2.31
CA ALA A 18 -14.84 -26.94 -3.28
C ALA A 18 -15.47 -27.81 -4.40
N ASP A 19 -16.72 -28.24 -4.24
CA ASP A 19 -17.43 -29.04 -5.26
C ASP A 19 -18.29 -28.20 -6.23
N LEU A 20 -18.30 -26.88 -6.10
CA LEU A 20 -19.01 -25.98 -7.02
C LEU A 20 -18.00 -25.18 -7.88
N PRO A 21 -18.36 -24.85 -9.12
CA PRO A 21 -17.52 -24.01 -9.95
C PRO A 21 -17.40 -22.61 -9.35
N ASP A 22 -16.23 -21.99 -9.51
CA ASP A 22 -15.86 -20.71 -8.88
C ASP A 22 -16.77 -19.52 -9.29
N ASP A 23 -17.59 -19.69 -10.33
CA ASP A 23 -18.51 -18.70 -10.87
C ASP A 23 -19.93 -18.75 -10.25
N GLU A 24 -20.25 -19.76 -9.45
CA GLU A 24 -21.57 -19.92 -8.83
C GLU A 24 -21.49 -20.01 -7.29
N GLY A 25 -21.59 -18.86 -6.63
CA GLY A 25 -21.62 -18.77 -5.17
C GLY A 25 -22.98 -19.20 -4.59
N ILE A 26 -22.96 -19.93 -3.47
CA ILE A 26 -24.17 -20.45 -2.81
C ILE A 26 -24.37 -19.83 -1.42
N THR A 27 -25.62 -19.58 -1.03
CA THR A 27 -25.93 -19.06 0.32
C THR A 27 -25.89 -20.17 1.37
N ILE A 28 -25.64 -19.80 2.63
CA ILE A 28 -25.67 -20.74 3.76
C ILE A 28 -27.04 -21.43 3.91
N THR A 29 -28.12 -20.70 3.62
CA THR A 29 -29.49 -21.22 3.63
C THR A 29 -29.73 -22.25 2.54
N GLN A 30 -29.13 -22.08 1.36
CA GLN A 30 -29.27 -23.03 0.27
C GLN A 30 -28.42 -24.29 0.54
N LEU A 31 -27.20 -24.14 1.08
CA LEU A 31 -26.39 -25.27 1.56
C LEU A 31 -27.14 -26.14 2.57
N ALA A 32 -27.87 -25.50 3.51
CA ALA A 32 -28.69 -26.21 4.49
C ALA A 32 -29.89 -26.94 3.85
N LYS A 33 -30.58 -26.29 2.90
CA LYS A 33 -31.69 -26.90 2.15
C LYS A 33 -31.24 -28.11 1.32
N ASP A 34 -30.06 -28.01 0.73
CA ASP A 34 -29.48 -29.05 -0.11
C ASP A 34 -28.85 -30.19 0.73
N GLY A 35 -28.90 -30.11 2.06
CA GLY A 35 -28.36 -31.13 2.96
C GLY A 35 -26.84 -31.27 2.89
N ARG A 36 -26.14 -30.22 2.42
CA ARG A 36 -24.68 -30.22 2.23
C ARG A 36 -23.93 -29.93 3.53
N TYR A 37 -24.19 -30.75 4.56
CA TYR A 37 -23.64 -30.55 5.90
C TYR A 37 -22.11 -30.59 5.94
N LYS A 38 -21.47 -31.40 5.08
CA LYS A 38 -20.00 -31.45 4.98
C LYS A 38 -19.39 -30.10 4.57
N ALA A 39 -20.02 -29.39 3.64
CA ALA A 39 -19.59 -28.06 3.23
C ALA A 39 -19.82 -27.02 4.34
N LEU A 40 -20.92 -27.15 5.09
CA LEU A 40 -21.20 -26.30 6.25
C LEU A 40 -20.17 -26.50 7.37
N GLU A 41 -19.78 -27.75 7.66
CA GLU A 41 -18.74 -28.07 8.63
C GLU A 41 -17.38 -27.49 8.22
N GLU A 42 -16.99 -27.61 6.95
CA GLU A 42 -15.73 -27.03 6.44
C GLU A 42 -15.72 -25.49 6.57
N ILE A 43 -16.83 -24.83 6.22
CA ILE A 43 -16.98 -23.38 6.37
C ILE A 43 -16.84 -22.99 7.85
N ALA A 44 -17.52 -23.70 8.76
CA ALA A 44 -17.47 -23.43 10.19
C ALA A 44 -16.05 -23.63 10.76
N GLU A 45 -15.37 -24.71 10.40
CA GLU A 45 -14.00 -24.99 10.83
C GLU A 45 -13.03 -23.89 10.36
N ARG A 46 -13.16 -23.44 9.11
CA ARG A 46 -12.31 -22.37 8.56
C ARG A 46 -12.57 -21.02 9.21
N LEU A 47 -13.82 -20.71 9.56
CA LEU A 47 -14.18 -19.50 10.29
C LEU A 47 -13.62 -19.55 11.73
N ALA A 48 -13.81 -20.66 12.44
CA ALA A 48 -13.26 -20.85 13.78
C ALA A 48 -11.73 -20.73 13.80
N ASN A 49 -11.05 -21.33 12.82
CA ASN A 49 -9.59 -21.21 12.67
C ASN A 49 -9.14 -19.75 12.44
N ARG A 50 -9.95 -18.93 11.76
CA ARG A 50 -9.66 -17.50 11.55
C ARG A 50 -9.82 -16.69 12.82
N GLU A 51 -10.92 -16.88 13.55
CA GLU A 51 -11.17 -16.22 14.83
C GLU A 51 -10.06 -16.55 15.83
N GLN A 52 -9.71 -17.84 15.94
CA GLN A 52 -8.61 -18.28 16.80
C GLN A 52 -7.26 -17.69 16.38
N ALA A 53 -6.97 -17.61 15.08
CA ALA A 53 -5.76 -16.97 14.58
C ALA A 53 -5.72 -15.46 14.90
N GLU A 54 -6.87 -14.79 14.92
CA GLU A 54 -6.98 -13.39 15.34
C GLU A 54 -6.69 -13.23 16.84
N GLU A 55 -7.32 -14.06 17.67
CA GLU A 55 -7.12 -14.08 19.13
C GLU A 55 -5.68 -14.39 19.53
N GLN A 56 -5.03 -15.29 18.81
CA GLN A 56 -3.62 -15.65 19.03
C GLN A 56 -2.64 -14.61 18.45
N GLY A 57 -3.14 -13.55 17.80
CA GLY A 57 -2.30 -12.53 17.17
C GLY A 57 -1.49 -13.04 15.97
N LEU A 58 -1.88 -14.16 15.38
CA LEU A 58 -1.24 -14.74 14.19
C LEU A 58 -1.60 -13.99 12.90
N LEU A 59 -2.67 -13.18 12.93
CA LEU A 59 -3.05 -12.31 11.81
C LEU A 59 -2.20 -11.04 11.79
N LEU A 60 -1.44 -10.87 10.70
CA LEU A 60 -0.68 -9.65 10.44
C LEU A 60 -1.66 -8.50 10.11
N ARG A 61 -1.86 -7.58 11.07
CA ARG A 61 -2.57 -6.32 10.81
C ARG A 61 -1.60 -5.35 10.15
N LEU A 62 -1.89 -4.99 8.90
CA LEU A 62 -1.09 -4.02 8.17
C LEU A 62 -1.57 -2.60 8.49
N PRO A 63 -0.64 -1.65 8.69
CA PRO A 63 -0.99 -0.25 8.94
C PRO A 63 -1.59 0.44 7.70
N CYS A 64 -1.45 -0.16 6.52
CA CYS A 64 -1.86 0.39 5.23
C CYS A 64 -2.14 -0.72 4.21
N LYS A 65 -2.97 -0.44 3.20
CA LYS A 65 -3.28 -1.33 2.07
C LYS A 65 -2.61 -0.86 0.78
N VAL A 66 -2.51 -1.77 -0.20
CA VAL A 66 -2.11 -1.42 -1.56
C VAL A 66 -3.12 -0.39 -2.12
N GLY A 67 -2.60 0.67 -2.73
CA GLY A 67 -3.36 1.81 -3.23
C GLY A 67 -3.44 2.99 -2.25
N ASP A 68 -3.09 2.82 -0.97
CA ASP A 68 -3.06 3.94 -0.04
C ASP A 68 -1.98 4.96 -0.42
N THR A 69 -2.25 6.23 -0.09
CA THR A 69 -1.28 7.32 -0.19
C THR A 69 -0.50 7.42 1.11
N VAL A 70 0.81 7.44 1.01
CA VAL A 70 1.76 7.63 2.11
C VAL A 70 2.68 8.80 1.79
N TYR A 71 3.27 9.42 2.81
CA TYR A 71 4.20 10.54 2.66
C TYR A 71 5.60 10.08 2.94
N VAL A 72 6.51 10.34 2.01
CA VAL A 72 7.85 9.78 1.99
C VAL A 72 8.86 10.91 2.05
N ASP A 73 9.81 10.77 2.97
CA ASP A 73 10.91 11.70 3.16
C ASP A 73 11.76 11.83 1.88
N SER A 74 12.09 13.06 1.49
CA SER A 74 12.91 13.35 0.32
C SER A 74 14.29 12.66 0.37
N THR A 75 14.85 12.47 1.57
CA THR A 75 16.18 11.88 1.79
C THR A 75 16.31 10.42 1.35
N ILE A 76 15.20 9.68 1.28
CA ILE A 76 15.23 8.27 0.84
C ILE A 76 15.05 8.12 -0.67
N LEU A 77 14.71 9.21 -1.35
CA LEU A 77 14.57 9.24 -2.80
C LEU A 77 15.92 9.70 -3.39
N PRO A 78 16.42 9.06 -4.45
CA PRO A 78 17.59 9.54 -5.20
C PRO A 78 17.18 10.74 -6.05
N ILE A 79 16.80 11.83 -5.38
CA ILE A 79 16.64 13.14 -6.00
C ILE A 79 18.08 13.61 -6.20
N GLU A 80 18.66 13.29 -7.35
CA GLU A 80 19.98 13.80 -7.71
C GLU A 80 19.98 15.34 -7.60
N ASP A 81 21.09 15.89 -7.10
CA ASP A 81 21.39 17.33 -6.98
C ASP A 81 21.32 18.03 -8.34
N MET A 82 20.15 18.11 -8.94
CA MET A 82 19.94 18.72 -10.24
C MET A 82 19.83 20.22 -9.99
N GLU A 83 20.86 20.96 -10.39
CA GLU A 83 20.88 22.41 -10.42
C GLU A 83 19.56 22.92 -11.02
N CYS A 84 18.73 23.55 -10.18
CA CYS A 84 17.46 24.15 -10.58
C CYS A 84 17.72 25.26 -11.58
N TYR A 85 17.84 24.95 -12.87
CA TYR A 85 18.20 25.99 -13.83
C TYR A 85 17.09 27.01 -14.09
N GLU A 86 15.82 26.76 -13.77
CA GLU A 86 14.76 27.72 -14.12
C GLU A 86 13.60 27.93 -13.10
N ASP A 87 13.68 27.46 -11.86
CA ASP A 87 12.61 27.70 -10.87
C ASP A 87 13.18 28.04 -9.47
N ILE A 88 13.56 29.30 -9.26
CA ILE A 88 14.16 29.81 -8.01
C ILE A 88 13.14 29.88 -6.84
N ASP A 89 11.84 29.76 -7.12
CA ASP A 89 10.78 30.01 -6.14
C ASP A 89 10.08 28.75 -5.58
N ASN A 90 10.44 27.54 -6.03
CA ASN A 90 9.82 26.30 -5.55
C ASN A 90 10.78 25.50 -4.66
N GLU A 91 10.74 25.77 -3.36
CA GLU A 91 11.46 24.99 -2.35
C GLU A 91 11.06 23.50 -2.45
N ILE A 92 12.04 22.61 -2.58
CA ILE A 92 11.80 21.16 -2.71
C ILE A 92 11.01 20.69 -1.48
N PRO A 93 9.82 20.10 -1.65
CA PRO A 93 9.07 19.57 -0.52
C PRO A 93 9.89 18.51 0.22
N LYS A 94 10.00 18.64 1.54
CA LYS A 94 10.69 17.63 2.38
C LYS A 94 9.98 16.27 2.36
N TYR A 95 8.67 16.25 2.07
CA TYR A 95 7.89 15.02 1.93
C TYR A 95 7.14 14.98 0.60
N PHE A 96 7.14 13.81 0.00
CA PHE A 96 6.44 13.55 -1.25
C PHE A 96 5.29 12.56 -1.05
N PRO A 97 4.12 12.81 -1.67
CA PRO A 97 3.06 11.81 -1.71
C PRO A 97 3.51 10.63 -2.58
N ALA A 98 3.29 9.43 -2.08
CA ALA A 98 3.61 8.17 -2.73
C ALA A 98 2.44 7.20 -2.61
N ARG A 99 2.22 6.38 -3.62
CA ARG A 99 1.18 5.35 -3.63
C ARG A 99 1.78 3.99 -3.33
N ILE A 100 1.16 3.22 -2.44
CA ILE A 100 1.59 1.84 -2.20
C ILE A 100 1.20 0.97 -3.41
N VAL A 101 2.19 0.42 -4.10
CA VAL A 101 1.98 -0.43 -5.28
C VAL A 101 1.99 -1.91 -4.92
N SER A 102 2.79 -2.30 -3.94
CA SER A 102 2.93 -3.70 -3.55
C SER A 102 3.39 -3.84 -2.12
N LEU A 103 2.88 -4.86 -1.43
CA LEU A 103 3.34 -5.29 -0.12
C LEU A 103 3.79 -6.74 -0.25
N ARG A 104 5.03 -7.04 0.14
CA ARG A 104 5.55 -8.41 0.13
C ARG A 104 6.08 -8.80 1.51
N PHE A 105 5.61 -9.96 1.98
CA PHE A 105 5.96 -10.56 3.27
C PHE A 105 6.74 -11.85 2.99
N ALA A 106 8.04 -11.82 3.27
CA ALA A 106 8.94 -12.96 3.09
C ALA A 106 9.86 -13.04 4.32
N LYS A 107 11.16 -13.33 4.15
CA LYS A 107 12.14 -13.23 5.25
C LYS A 107 12.32 -11.80 5.77
N ARG A 108 12.07 -10.81 4.91
CA ARG A 108 11.97 -9.39 5.25
C ARG A 108 10.71 -8.82 4.61
N ASN A 109 10.06 -7.91 5.32
CA ASN A 109 8.84 -7.25 4.85
C ASN A 109 9.22 -5.98 4.09
N TRP A 110 8.77 -5.88 2.86
CA TRP A 110 9.08 -4.80 1.93
C TRP A 110 7.80 -4.28 1.31
N MET A 111 7.78 -2.99 1.05
CA MET A 111 6.76 -2.36 0.23
C MET A 111 7.38 -1.71 -0.98
N LYS A 112 6.63 -1.70 -2.07
CA LYS A 112 6.91 -0.88 -3.24
C LYS A 112 5.99 0.32 -3.20
N ILE A 113 6.57 1.50 -3.29
CA ILE A 113 5.88 2.76 -3.40
C ILE A 113 6.13 3.36 -4.78
N ALA A 114 5.16 4.06 -5.31
CA ALA A 114 5.30 4.86 -6.51
C ALA A 114 5.24 6.33 -6.13
N VAL A 115 6.28 7.07 -6.47
CA VAL A 115 6.34 8.53 -6.24
C VAL A 115 6.22 9.20 -7.59
N LYS A 116 5.30 10.16 -7.69
CA LYS A 116 5.16 11.02 -8.86
C LYS A 116 5.64 12.42 -8.47
N ALA A 117 6.83 12.79 -8.91
CA ALA A 117 7.42 14.10 -8.63
C ALA A 117 8.18 14.62 -9.85
N LYS A 118 8.06 15.93 -10.12
CA LYS A 118 8.77 16.64 -11.21
C LYS A 118 10.29 16.37 -11.19
N TRP A 119 10.83 16.20 -9.98
CA TRP A 119 12.26 16.09 -9.68
C TRP A 119 12.85 14.69 -9.88
N LEU A 120 12.00 13.67 -10.09
CA LEU A 120 12.42 12.30 -10.34
C LEU A 120 12.71 12.10 -11.84
N HIS A 121 13.65 12.86 -12.37
CA HIS A 121 13.95 12.92 -13.81
C HIS A 121 14.45 11.58 -14.36
N GLU A 122 13.96 11.21 -15.55
CA GLU A 122 14.63 10.29 -16.47
C GLU A 122 15.20 11.18 -17.58
N TRP A 123 16.53 11.22 -17.72
CA TRP A 123 17.20 12.07 -18.70
C TRP A 123 16.76 11.64 -20.10
N ILE A 124 16.13 12.52 -20.88
CA ILE A 124 15.91 12.30 -22.32
C ILE A 124 17.17 12.81 -23.02
N ASP A 125 17.78 11.93 -23.80
CA ASP A 125 18.99 12.11 -24.60
C ASP A 125 19.04 13.45 -25.37
N ASP A 126 20.26 13.98 -25.56
CA ASP A 126 20.57 15.29 -26.15
C ASP A 126 20.28 15.38 -27.66
N GLU A 127 19.86 14.29 -28.29
CA GLU A 127 19.60 14.25 -29.73
C GLU A 127 18.26 14.89 -30.14
N THR A 128 17.37 15.26 -29.22
CA THR A 128 15.98 15.67 -29.55
C THR A 128 15.66 17.15 -29.32
N GLY A 129 16.53 18.07 -29.74
CA GLY A 129 16.17 19.47 -30.02
C GLY A 129 15.56 20.31 -28.86
N PRO A 130 15.22 21.59 -29.11
CA PRO A 130 14.75 22.53 -28.08
C PRO A 130 13.31 22.32 -27.59
N GLU A 131 12.69 21.17 -27.89
CA GLU A 131 11.31 20.80 -27.52
C GLU A 131 11.27 19.55 -26.60
N SER A 132 12.33 19.27 -25.84
CA SER A 132 12.31 18.17 -24.87
C SER A 132 11.42 18.51 -23.67
N ASP A 133 10.13 18.19 -23.80
CA ASP A 133 9.17 18.30 -22.71
C ASP A 133 9.52 17.34 -21.56
N TYR A 134 9.70 17.89 -20.36
CA TYR A 134 9.89 17.14 -19.12
C TYR A 134 8.63 16.31 -18.81
N ILE A 135 8.73 14.98 -18.88
CA ILE A 135 7.62 14.09 -18.52
C ILE A 135 7.62 13.87 -17.00
N GLU A 136 6.51 14.16 -16.33
CA GLU A 136 6.31 13.75 -14.93
C GLU A 136 6.35 12.21 -14.80
N CYS A 137 7.51 11.66 -14.41
CA CYS A 137 7.68 10.21 -14.29
C CYS A 137 7.23 9.69 -12.92
N GLU A 138 6.41 8.63 -12.92
CA GLU A 138 6.09 7.83 -11.73
C GLU A 138 7.21 6.80 -11.50
N LYS A 139 8.09 7.03 -10.52
CA LYS A 139 9.17 6.09 -10.18
C LYS A 139 8.78 5.18 -9.02
N ASN A 140 9.11 3.89 -9.18
CA ASN A 140 8.83 2.87 -8.18
C ASN A 140 10.05 2.64 -7.28
N PHE A 141 9.89 2.83 -5.98
CA PHE A 141 10.92 2.57 -4.97
C PHE A 141 10.55 1.37 -4.11
N THR A 142 11.56 0.60 -3.73
CA THR A 142 11.41 -0.52 -2.80
C THR A 142 11.97 -0.12 -1.46
N ILE A 143 11.11 -0.12 -0.43
CA ILE A 143 11.46 0.29 0.93
C ILE A 143 11.07 -0.79 1.93
N LEU A 144 11.73 -0.80 3.08
CA LEU A 144 11.42 -1.74 4.16
C LEU A 144 10.15 -1.30 4.89
N LEU A 145 9.30 -2.25 5.28
CA LEU A 145 8.09 -1.93 6.04
C LEU A 145 8.41 -1.29 7.42
N SER A 146 9.61 -1.52 7.94
CA SER A 146 10.11 -0.91 9.18
C SER A 146 10.43 0.59 9.07
N MET A 147 10.35 1.17 7.87
CA MET A 147 10.52 2.61 7.64
C MET A 147 9.25 3.41 7.92
N ILE A 148 8.09 2.73 8.06
CA ILE A 148 6.84 3.36 8.48
C ILE A 148 7.03 3.98 9.87
N GLY A 149 6.60 5.23 10.03
CA GLY A 149 6.73 6.04 11.24
C GLY A 149 8.13 6.65 11.45
N LYS A 150 9.10 6.38 10.56
CA LYS A 150 10.45 6.96 10.60
C LYS A 150 10.69 7.90 9.42
N THR A 151 10.58 7.36 8.21
CA THR A 151 10.79 8.10 6.95
C THR A 151 9.59 7.97 6.00
N VAL A 152 8.62 7.11 6.33
CA VAL A 152 7.36 6.94 5.61
C VAL A 152 6.22 7.12 6.58
N PHE A 153 5.27 8.00 6.27
CA PHE A 153 4.16 8.36 7.14
C PHE A 153 2.83 8.06 6.47
N LEU A 154 1.82 7.67 7.25
CA LEU A 154 0.53 7.29 6.70
C LEU A 154 -0.33 8.51 6.37
N THR A 155 -0.09 9.61 7.07
CA THR A 155 -0.79 10.88 6.89
C THR A 155 0.19 12.03 6.67
N ARG A 156 -0.33 13.12 6.13
CA ARG A 156 0.46 14.34 5.92
C ARG A 156 0.80 14.98 7.26
N GLU A 157 -0.16 14.97 8.17
CA GLU A 157 -0.06 15.54 9.51
C GLU A 157 1.03 14.84 10.33
N GLU A 158 1.17 13.51 10.21
CA GLU A 158 2.26 12.75 10.84
C GLU A 158 3.64 13.19 10.32
N ALA A 159 3.76 13.38 9.01
CA ALA A 159 5.00 13.82 8.38
C ALA A 159 5.37 15.25 8.81
N GLU A 160 4.40 16.17 8.80
CA GLU A 160 4.60 17.56 9.23
C GLU A 160 4.89 17.68 10.73
N ALA A 161 4.27 16.84 11.57
CA ALA A 161 4.58 16.79 13.01
C ALA A 161 6.02 16.36 13.24
N LYS A 162 6.49 15.33 12.52
CA LYS A 162 7.88 14.87 12.57
C LYS A 162 8.87 15.93 12.11
N LEU A 163 8.49 16.73 11.11
CA LEU A 163 9.29 17.86 10.68
C LEU A 163 9.48 18.90 11.79
N LYS A 164 8.38 19.25 12.47
CA LYS A 164 8.38 20.24 13.56
C LYS A 164 9.18 19.75 14.77
N GLU A 165 9.15 18.46 15.07
CA GLU A 165 10.01 17.88 16.13
C GLU A 165 11.50 18.12 15.82
N MET A 166 11.93 17.88 14.57
CA MET A 166 13.32 18.07 14.16
C MET A 166 13.73 19.54 14.11
N GLU A 167 12.85 20.43 13.64
CA GLU A 167 13.10 21.88 13.62
C GLU A 167 13.15 22.45 15.06
N GLY A 168 12.28 21.97 15.96
CA GLY A 168 12.27 22.37 17.36
C GLY A 168 13.49 21.89 18.17
N GLU A 169 14.10 20.75 17.82
CA GLU A 169 15.37 20.31 18.44
C GLU A 169 16.56 21.17 18.02
N SER A 170 16.51 21.78 16.83
CA SER A 170 17.60 22.63 16.31
C SER A 170 17.66 24.03 16.93
N ASP A 171 16.56 24.53 17.51
CA ASP A 171 16.47 25.85 18.15
C ASP A 171 16.86 25.86 19.66
N VAL A 172 17.31 24.71 20.21
CA VAL A 172 17.64 24.56 21.64
C VAL A 172 19.16 24.39 21.88
N LEU A 173 20.00 24.72 20.89
CA LEU A 173 21.47 24.73 20.99
C LEU A 173 22.05 26.12 20.77
#